data_AF-A0A920KIX9-F1
#
_entry.id   AF-A0A920KIX9-F1
#
_cell.length_a   1.000
_cell.length_b   1.000
_cell.length_c   1.000
_cell.angle_alpha   90.00
_cell.angle_beta   90.00
_cell.angle_gamma   90.00
#
_symmetry.space_group_name_H-M   'P 1'
#
loop_
_entity.id
_entity.type
_entity.pdbx_description
1 polymer ?
#
loop_
_entity_poly.entity_id
_entity_poly.type
_entity_poly.pdbx_seq_one_letter_code
_entity_poly.pdbx_strand_id
1 'polypeptide(L)' 'MINKLIVETLPKLISLCVEAGNYQVSNHLQDNKFSSKDNDTPLSEIDIKSNEIISSGIRKIDKNISYSL' A
#
# COMPACT_ATOMS: atom_id res chain seq x y z
N MET A 1 -25.18 -7.55 -12.92
CA MET A 1 -24.65 -8.21 -11.71
C MET A 1 -23.32 -7.53 -11.39
N ILE A 2 -23.22 -6.75 -10.31
CA ILE A 2 -21.94 -6.12 -9.94
C ILE A 2 -21.03 -7.25 -9.45
N ASN A 3 -19.84 -7.34 -10.02
CA ASN A 3 -18.88 -8.40 -9.72
C ASN A 3 -18.54 -8.37 -8.22
N LYS A 4 -18.68 -9.50 -7.52
CA LYS A 4 -18.36 -9.64 -6.08
C LYS A 4 -16.95 -9.13 -5.76
N LEU A 5 -16.02 -9.32 -6.71
CA LEU A 5 -14.67 -8.77 -6.65
C LEU A 5 -14.68 -7.24 -6.47
N ILE A 6 -15.53 -6.52 -7.22
CA ILE A 6 -15.63 -5.06 -7.13
C ILE A 6 -16.23 -4.64 -5.79
N VAL A 7 -17.31 -5.29 -5.33
CA VAL A 7 -17.99 -4.90 -4.09
C VAL A 7 -17.13 -5.16 -2.85
N GLU A 8 -16.42 -6.30 -2.80
CA GLU A 8 -15.69 -6.71 -1.60
C GLU A 8 -14.22 -6.29 -1.60
N THR A 9 -13.59 -6.20 -2.78
CA THR A 9 -12.14 -5.96 -2.89
C THR A 9 -11.82 -4.49 -3.05
N LEU A 10 -12.60 -3.75 -3.85
CA LEU A 10 -12.31 -2.35 -4.14
C LEU A 10 -12.29 -1.48 -2.88
N PRO A 11 -13.26 -1.58 -1.93
CA PRO A 11 -13.20 -0.78 -0.70
C PRO A 11 -11.97 -1.10 0.16
N LYS A 12 -11.54 -2.37 0.19
CA LYS A 12 -10.33 -2.78 0.93
C LYS A 12 -9.07 -2.21 0.30
N LEU A 13 -8.98 -2.20 -1.03
CA LEU A 13 -7.86 -1.57 -1.75
C LEU A 13 -7.82 -0.06 -1.51
N ILE A 14 -8.97 0.61 -1.57
CA ILE A 14 -9.08 2.05 -1.25
C ILE A 14 -8.59 2.31 0.17
N SER A 15 -9.00 1.49 1.15
CA SER A 15 -8.58 1.63 2.55
C SER A 15 -7.06 1.53 2.69
N LEU A 16 -6.39 0.61 1.98
CA LEU A 16 -4.94 0.48 2.01
C LEU A 16 -4.23 1.72 1.44
N CYS A 17 -4.76 2.27 0.35
CA CYS A 17 -4.23 3.51 -0.22
C CYS A 17 -4.39 4.69 0.74
N VAL A 18 -5.54 4.80 1.42
CA VAL A 18 -5.78 5.83 2.43
C VAL A 18 -4.82 5.68 3.62
N GLU A 19 -4.61 4.46 4.12
CA GLU A 19 -3.68 4.19 5.21
C GLU A 19 -2.23 4.57 4.84
N ALA A 20 -1.77 4.13 3.67
CA ALA A 20 -0.43 4.45 3.18
C ALA A 20 -0.24 5.95 2.95
N GLY A 21 -1.25 6.64 2.41
CA GLY A 21 -1.24 8.08 2.21
C GLY A 21 -1.23 8.87 3.53
N ASN A 22 -2.03 8.44 4.51
CA ASN A 22 -2.02 9.04 5.85
C ASN A 22 -0.65 8.89 6.51
N TYR A 23 -0.02 7.71 6.39
CA TYR A 23 1.34 7.50 6.89
C TYR A 23 2.35 8.44 6.24
N GLN A 24 2.27 8.66 4.92
CA GLN A 24 3.14 9.61 4.22
C GLN A 24 2.94 11.03 4.73
N VAL A 25 1.69 11.48 4.83
CA VAL A 25 1.36 12.84 5.30
C VAL A 25 1.82 13.06 6.75
N SER A 26 1.59 12.09 7.65
CA SER A 26 1.96 12.20 9.06
C SER A 26 3.48 12.24 9.30
N ASN A 27 4.29 11.77 8.36
CA ASN A 27 5.74 11.72 8.50
C ASN A 27 6.47 12.69 7.54
N HIS A 28 5.75 13.46 6.73
CA HIS A 28 6.34 14.29 5.66
C HIS A 28 7.29 15.40 6.16
N LEU A 29 7.15 15.83 7.42
CA LEU A 29 7.95 16.89 8.05
C LEU A 29 9.05 16.36 8.98
N GLN A 30 9.20 15.04 9.10
CA GLN A 30 10.26 14.45 9.93
C GLN A 30 11.58 14.46 9.16
N ASP A 31 12.70 14.53 9.89
CA ASP A 31 14.04 14.36 9.31
C ASP A 31 14.15 12.95 8.72
N ASN A 32 13.89 12.87 7.41
CA ASN A 32 13.85 11.61 6.71
C ASN A 32 15.26 11.12 6.39
N LYS A 33 15.54 9.87 6.75
CA LYS A 33 16.70 9.16 6.22
C LYS A 33 16.40 8.75 4.79
N PHE A 34 17.25 9.20 3.88
CA PHE A 34 17.19 8.83 2.48
C PHE A 34 18.24 7.76 2.20
N SER A 35 17.82 6.71 1.50
CA SER A 35 18.69 5.71 0.90
C SER A 35 18.65 5.86 -0.61
N SER A 36 19.79 5.80 -1.27
CA SER A 36 19.85 5.79 -2.74
C SER A 36 19.72 4.36 -3.22
N LYS A 37 18.82 4.08 -4.17
CA LYS A 37 18.86 2.82 -4.93
C LYS A 37 20.00 2.87 -5.95
N ASP A 38 20.30 1.73 -6.58
CA ASP A 38 21.32 1.60 -7.65
C ASP A 38 21.11 2.55 -8.86
N ASN A 39 19.95 3.21 -8.94
CA ASN A 39 19.57 4.19 -9.96
C ASN A 39 19.58 5.65 -9.45
N ASP A 40 20.27 5.93 -8.35
CA ASP A 40 20.40 7.25 -7.70
C ASP A 40 19.07 7.95 -7.33
N THR A 41 17.95 7.23 -7.38
CA THR A 41 16.66 7.79 -6.93
C THR A 41 16.64 7.79 -5.41
N PRO A 42 16.49 8.96 -4.75
CA PRO A 42 16.38 9.03 -3.30
C PRO A 42 15.09 8.35 -2.86
N LEU A 43 15.22 7.38 -1.97
CA LEU A 43 14.13 6.63 -1.37
C LEU A 43 14.13 6.88 0.13
N SER A 44 13.04 7.45 0.64
CA SER A 44 12.89 7.65 2.07
C SER A 44 12.45 6.36 2.77
N GLU A 45 12.72 6.26 4.08
CA GLU A 45 12.13 5.21 4.91
C GLU A 45 10.59 5.22 4.83
N ILE A 46 9.98 6.39 4.59
CA ILE A 46 8.54 6.54 4.41
C ILE A 46 8.07 5.80 3.15
N ASP A 47 8.77 5.96 2.03
CA ASP A 47 8.44 5.28 0.77
C ASP A 47 8.46 3.75 0.94
N ILE A 48 9.45 3.24 1.68
CA ILE A 48 9.57 1.81 1.99
C ILE A 48 8.37 1.36 2.83
N LYS A 49 8.06 2.08 3.91
CA LYS A 49 6.97 1.73 4.84
C LYS A 49 5.59 1.79 4.19
N SER A 50 5.32 2.82 3.40
CA SER A 50 4.06 2.92 2.63
C SER A 50 3.91 1.76 1.64
N ASN A 51 4.99 1.34 0.99
CA ASN A 51 4.97 0.15 0.14
C ASN A 51 4.77 -1.15 0.93
N GLU A 52 5.34 -1.27 2.14
CA GLU A 52 5.08 -2.41 3.04
C GLU A 52 3.60 -2.50 3.45
N ILE A 53 2.95 -1.38 3.77
CA ILE A 53 1.52 -1.31 4.09
C ILE A 53 0.69 -1.85 2.93
N ILE A 54 0.90 -1.31 1.72
CA ILE A 54 0.15 -1.71 0.52
C ILE A 54 0.41 -3.18 0.18
N SER A 55 1.68 -3.58 0.06
CA SER A 55 2.04 -4.91 -0.39
C SER A 55 1.60 -6.01 0.60
N SER A 56 1.68 -5.75 1.91
CA SER A 56 1.20 -6.70 2.92
C SER A 56 -0.32 -6.76 2.96
N GLY A 57 -1.00 -5.63 2.77
CA GLY A 57 -2.46 -5.55 2.66
C GLY A 57 -2.99 -6.33 1.47
N ILE A 58 -2.40 -6.16 0.28
CA ILE A 58 -2.77 -6.91 -0.93
C ILE A 58 -2.62 -8.42 -0.70
N ARG A 59 -1.50 -8.88 -0.12
CA ARG A 59 -1.30 -10.31 0.21
C ARG A 59 -2.36 -10.87 1.14
N LYS A 60 -2.90 -10.06 2.07
CA LYS A 60 -4.00 -10.47 2.96
C LYS A 60 -5.34 -10.50 2.23
N ILE A 61 -5.58 -9.56 1.32
CA ILE A 61 -6.79 -9.53 0.51
C ILE A 61 -6.83 -10.73 -0.43
N ASP A 62 -5.74 -11.01 -1.16
CA ASP A 62 -5.66 -12.10 -2.13
C ASP A 62 -5.87 -13.48 -1.49
N LYS A 63 -5.32 -13.72 -0.29
CA LYS A 63 -5.60 -14.94 0.50
C LYS A 63 -7.07 -15.16 0.84
N ASN A 64 -7.88 -14.10 0.83
CA ASN A 64 -9.30 -14.15 1.14
C ASN A 64 -10.19 -14.16 -0.13
N ILE A 65 -9.60 -14.07 -1.32
CA ILE A 65 -10.32 -14.19 -2.59
C ILE A 65 -10.32 -15.68 -2.97
N SER A 66 -11.44 -16.36 -2.73
CA SER A 66 -11.67 -17.71 -3.25
C SER A 66 -12.06 -17.61 -4.72
N TYR A 67 -11.22 -18.15 -5.61
CA TYR A 67 -11.55 -18.29 -7.03
C TYR A 67 -12.48 -19.51 -7.19
N SER A 68 -13.76 -19.27 -7.41
CA SER A 68 -14.65 -20.31 -7.93
C SER A 68 -14.37 -20.48 -9.43
N LEU A 69 -13.70 -21.56 -9.81
CA LEU A 69 -13.60 -22.04 -11.19
C LEU A 69 -14.94 -22.62 -11.66
#